data_AF-A0A7X6U6Q8-F1
#
_entry.id   AF-A0A7X6U6Q8-F1
#
_cell.length_a   1.000
_cell.length_b   1.000
_cell.length_c   1.000
_cell.angle_alpha   90.00
_cell.angle_beta   90.00
_cell.angle_gamma   90.00
#
_symmetry.space_group_name_H-M   'P 1'
#
loop_
_entity.id
_entity.type
_entity.pdbx_description
1 polymer ?
#
loop_
_entity_poly.entity_id
_entity_poly.type
_entity_poly.pdbx_seq_one_letter_code
_entity_poly.pdbx_strand_id
1 'polypeptide(L)'
;MGGYAALHLAFRHPQLFCRVGGHSASLFPDAFSDTSISDWLYPDEKTRDRRDPIHLAETSKLTGLKVYLDTGAPDINMEGNALLAKILQEKGISCENHVFPGSHSRFYCTTQTQAVLRPKKASKRPILSHIFHYF
;
A
#
# COMPACT_ATOMS: atom_id res chain seq x y z
N MET A 1 -9.31 8.23 3.87
CA MET A 1 -9.15 7.77 5.28
C MET A 1 -8.96 6.28 5.50
N GLY A 2 -9.79 5.37 4.96
CA GLY A 2 -9.65 3.92 5.26
C GLY A 2 -8.26 3.33 4.92
N GLY A 3 -7.71 3.68 3.75
CA GLY A 3 -6.36 3.24 3.35
C GLY A 3 -5.26 3.73 4.30
N TYR A 4 -5.35 4.98 4.79
CA TYR A 4 -4.41 5.51 5.78
C TYR A 4 -4.46 4.68 7.08
N ALA A 5 -5.65 4.47 7.63
CA ALA A 5 -5.80 3.73 8.89
C ALA A 5 -5.33 2.28 8.78
N ALA A 6 -5.61 1.61 7.66
CA ALA A 6 -5.16 0.26 7.40
C ALA A 6 -3.61 0.18 7.36
N LEU A 7 -2.96 1.08 6.62
CA LEU A 7 -1.50 1.15 6.55
C LEU A 7 -0.88 1.48 7.91
N HIS A 8 -1.42 2.47 8.62
CA HIS A 8 -0.97 2.85 9.96
C HIS A 8 -0.99 1.65 10.93
N LEU A 9 -2.10 0.92 10.99
CA LEU A 9 -2.24 -0.25 11.86
C LEU A 9 -1.29 -1.37 11.45
N ALA A 10 -1.20 -1.69 10.16
CA ALA A 10 -0.34 -2.75 9.67
C ALA A 10 1.14 -2.46 9.90
N PHE A 11 1.59 -1.22 9.73
CA PHE A 11 3.00 -0.87 9.89
C PHE A 11 3.43 -0.81 11.35
N ARG A 12 2.51 -0.44 12.25
CA ARG A 12 2.77 -0.48 13.70
C ARG A 12 2.66 -1.87 14.32
N HIS A 13 1.90 -2.77 13.67
CA HIS A 13 1.65 -4.11 14.17
C HIS A 13 1.88 -5.17 13.08
N PRO A 14 3.06 -5.21 12.43
CA PRO A 14 3.30 -6.08 11.27
C PRO A 14 3.17 -7.57 11.60
N GLN A 15 3.32 -7.96 12.88
CA GLN A 15 3.10 -9.33 13.35
C GLN A 15 1.64 -9.79 13.27
N LEU A 16 0.67 -8.87 13.16
CA LEU A 16 -0.76 -9.19 13.09
C LEU A 16 -1.27 -9.29 11.64
N PHE A 17 -0.50 -8.80 10.66
CA PHE A 17 -0.95 -8.69 9.28
C PHE A 17 0.09 -9.27 8.31
N CYS A 18 -0.32 -10.22 7.47
CA CYS A 18 0.53 -10.70 6.37
C CYS A 18 0.34 -9.88 5.08
N ARG A 19 -0.75 -9.10 4.98
CA ARG A 19 -1.06 -8.24 3.83
C ARG A 19 -1.89 -7.03 4.25
N VAL A 20 -1.69 -5.90 3.59
CA VAL A 20 -2.47 -4.66 3.77
C VAL A 20 -2.77 -4.00 2.42
N GLY A 21 -3.96 -3.41 2.32
CA GLY A 21 -4.42 -2.64 1.15
C GLY A 21 -4.62 -1.17 1.49
N GLY A 22 -3.93 -0.27 0.78
CA GLY A 22 -4.10 1.18 0.85
C GLY A 22 -4.81 1.70 -0.40
N HIS A 23 -6.14 1.66 -0.39
CA HIS A 23 -6.97 2.18 -1.49
C HIS A 23 -7.12 3.69 -1.38
N SER A 24 -6.64 4.43 -2.39
CA SER A 24 -6.58 5.90 -2.40
C SER A 24 -6.17 6.45 -1.03
N ALA A 25 -5.09 5.91 -0.47
CA ALA A 25 -4.72 6.20 0.92
C ALA A 25 -4.30 7.66 1.06
N SER A 26 -4.87 8.38 2.03
CA SER A 26 -4.56 9.79 2.28
C SER A 26 -3.18 9.92 2.90
N LEU A 27 -2.16 10.08 2.06
CA LEU A 27 -0.74 10.16 2.41
C LEU A 27 -0.19 11.47 1.86
N PHE A 28 0.57 12.18 2.69
CA PHE A 28 0.91 13.57 2.44
C PHE A 28 2.43 13.72 2.36
N PRO A 29 3.00 13.76 1.14
CA PRO A 29 4.44 13.93 0.95
C PRO A 29 4.90 15.34 1.35
N ASP A 30 4.08 16.35 1.05
CA ASP A 30 4.37 17.75 1.31
C ASP A 30 3.52 18.33 2.46
N ALA A 31 3.88 19.54 2.90
CA ALA A 31 3.09 20.30 3.85
C ALA A 31 1.71 20.63 3.29
N PHE A 32 0.70 20.58 4.16
CA PHE A 32 -0.68 20.86 3.78
C PHE A 32 -0.88 22.36 3.55
N SER A 33 -1.65 22.72 2.52
CA SER A 33 -2.04 24.11 2.28
C SER A 33 -3.07 24.62 3.30
N ASP A 34 -3.89 23.72 3.85
CA ASP A 34 -4.78 23.94 5.01
C ASP A 34 -4.30 23.07 6.16
N THR A 35 -3.83 23.70 7.24
CA THR A 35 -3.24 22.99 8.36
C THR A 35 -4.26 22.41 9.33
N SER A 36 -5.56 22.70 9.21
CA SER A 36 -6.56 22.25 10.20
C SER A 36 -6.58 20.73 10.39
N ILE A 37 -6.46 19.98 9.29
CA ILE A 37 -6.40 18.50 9.31
C ILE A 37 -5.00 18.03 9.75
N SER A 38 -3.94 18.71 9.30
CA SER A 38 -2.57 18.32 9.64
C SER A 38 -2.24 18.58 11.10
N ASP A 39 -2.73 19.66 11.69
CA ASP A 39 -2.49 20.03 13.09
C ASP A 39 -3.23 19.06 14.03
N TRP A 40 -4.39 18.56 13.61
CA TRP A 40 -5.10 17.52 14.35
C TRP A 40 -4.41 16.15 14.20
N LEU A 41 -4.00 15.78 12.98
CA LEU A 41 -3.42 14.48 12.69
C LEU A 41 -1.96 14.36 13.16
N TYR A 42 -1.21 15.46 13.03
CA TYR A 42 0.23 15.63 13.26
C TYR A 42 0.50 16.94 14.03
N PRO A 43 0.04 17.06 15.28
CA PRO A 43 0.24 18.27 16.10
C PRO A 43 1.71 18.62 16.34
N ASP A 44 2.61 17.64 16.18
CA ASP A 44 4.04 17.78 16.31
C ASP A 44 4.75 16.69 15.49
N GLU A 45 6.03 16.89 15.20
CA GLU A 45 6.83 15.98 14.37
C GLU A 45 6.96 14.57 14.98
N LYS A 46 7.08 14.48 16.30
CA LYS A 46 7.16 13.19 17.01
C LYS A 46 5.84 12.42 16.88
N THR A 47 4.72 13.11 16.85
CA THR A 47 3.41 12.52 16.58
C THR A 47 3.29 12.08 15.12
N ARG A 48 3.83 12.87 14.17
CA ARG A 48 3.91 12.49 12.76
C ARG A 48 4.73 11.22 12.55
N ASP A 49 5.93 11.13 13.11
CA ASP A 49 6.80 9.94 13.02
C ASP A 49 6.12 8.64 13.48
N ARG A 50 5.19 8.77 14.43
CA ARG A 50 4.45 7.63 15.00
C ARG A 50 3.17 7.30 14.26
N ARG A 51 2.68 8.20 13.41
CA ARG A 51 1.35 8.10 12.77
C ARG A 51 1.45 7.96 11.25
N ASP A 52 2.31 8.73 10.61
CA ASP A 52 2.45 8.80 9.17
C ASP A 52 2.98 7.48 8.60
N PRO A 53 2.23 6.77 7.75
CA PRO A 53 2.70 5.55 7.10
C PRO A 53 3.98 5.73 6.29
N ILE A 54 4.26 6.93 5.75
CA ILE A 54 5.51 7.23 5.05
C ILE A 54 6.68 7.14 6.03
N HIS A 55 6.61 7.84 7.17
CA HIS A 55 7.66 7.81 8.20
C HIS A 55 7.78 6.43 8.86
N LEU A 56 6.66 5.76 9.10
CA LEU A 56 6.65 4.40 9.62
C LEU A 56 7.30 3.42 8.65
N ALA A 57 7.12 3.57 7.35
CA ALA A 57 7.77 2.72 6.36
C ALA A 57 9.30 2.88 6.37
N GLU A 58 9.82 4.06 6.70
CA GLU A 58 11.26 4.31 6.83
C GLU A 58 11.85 3.67 8.10
N THR A 59 11.15 3.80 9.23
CA THR A 59 11.68 3.41 10.55
C THR A 59 11.33 1.99 10.99
N SER A 60 10.22 1.43 10.49
CA SER A 60 9.71 0.13 10.95
C SER A 60 10.31 -1.06 10.21
N LYS A 61 10.36 -2.21 10.91
CA LYS A 61 10.70 -3.52 10.32
C LYS A 61 9.42 -4.17 9.79
N LEU A 62 9.20 -4.07 8.48
CA LEU A 62 8.00 -4.57 7.81
C LEU A 62 8.25 -5.91 7.09
N THR A 63 9.23 -6.68 7.56
CA THR A 63 9.64 -7.94 6.92
C THR A 63 8.47 -8.92 6.86
N GLY A 64 8.20 -9.44 5.66
CA GLY A 64 7.12 -10.40 5.42
C GLY A 64 5.75 -9.77 5.15
N LEU A 65 5.57 -8.45 5.37
CA LEU A 65 4.35 -7.75 5.02
C LEU A 65 4.26 -7.54 3.50
N LYS A 66 3.08 -7.81 2.94
CA LYS A 66 2.76 -7.50 1.53
C LYS A 66 1.85 -6.28 1.46
N VAL A 67 2.25 -5.28 0.72
CA VAL A 67 1.50 -4.02 0.58
C VAL A 67 0.90 -3.95 -0.82
N TYR A 68 -0.37 -3.55 -0.89
CA TYR A 68 -1.06 -3.24 -2.13
C TYR A 68 -1.58 -1.82 -2.05
N LEU A 69 -1.19 -0.97 -2.99
CA LEU A 69 -1.66 0.40 -3.12
C LEU A 69 -2.39 0.56 -4.44
N ASP A 70 -3.47 1.33 -4.45
CA ASP A 70 -4.04 1.84 -5.67
C ASP A 70 -4.51 3.27 -5.54
N THR A 71 -4.47 3.99 -6.66
CA THR A 71 -5.02 5.34 -6.78
C THR A 71 -5.71 5.54 -8.12
N GLY A 72 -6.64 6.49 -8.15
CA GLY A 72 -7.15 7.04 -9.40
C GLY A 72 -6.09 7.90 -10.10
N ALA A 73 -6.09 7.95 -11.43
CA ALA A 73 -5.15 8.78 -12.18
C ALA A 73 -5.23 10.30 -11.86
N PRO A 74 -6.42 10.91 -11.67
CA PRO A 74 -6.54 12.29 -11.20
C PRO A 74 -6.73 12.38 -9.67
N ASP A 75 -6.30 11.38 -8.90
CA ASP A 75 -6.46 11.39 -7.43
C ASP A 75 -5.36 12.24 -6.77
N ILE A 76 -5.76 13.17 -5.90
CA ILE A 76 -4.85 14.01 -5.10
C ILE A 76 -3.88 13.17 -4.25
N ASN A 77 -4.24 11.94 -3.92
CA ASN A 77 -3.42 11.04 -3.11
C ASN A 77 -2.37 10.26 -3.91
N MET A 78 -2.31 10.42 -5.24
CA MET A 78 -1.41 9.66 -6.11
C MET A 78 0.06 9.80 -5.70
N GLU A 79 0.52 11.03 -5.45
CA GLU A 79 1.92 11.30 -5.13
C GLU A 79 2.34 10.65 -3.80
N GLY A 80 1.51 10.77 -2.76
CA GLY A 80 1.78 10.14 -1.47
C GLY A 80 1.82 8.61 -1.54
N ASN A 81 0.94 7.99 -2.33
CA ASN A 81 0.96 6.53 -2.52
C ASN A 81 2.17 6.08 -3.35
N ALA A 82 2.55 6.85 -4.37
CA ALA A 82 3.76 6.58 -5.16
C ALA A 82 5.04 6.70 -4.32
N LEU A 83 5.12 7.72 -3.46
CA LEU A 83 6.25 7.90 -2.53
C LEU A 83 6.35 6.72 -1.56
N LEU A 84 5.23 6.32 -0.94
CA LEU A 84 5.23 5.17 -0.04
C LEU A 84 5.66 3.88 -0.77
N ALA A 85 5.14 3.65 -1.97
CA ALA A 85 5.53 2.48 -2.78
C ALA A 85 7.04 2.45 -3.03
N LYS A 86 7.63 3.59 -3.38
CA LYS A 86 9.06 3.73 -3.62
C LYS A 86 9.88 3.36 -2.37
N ILE A 87 9.55 3.94 -1.21
CA ILE A 87 10.25 3.66 0.06
C ILE A 87 10.19 2.17 0.40
N LEU A 88 9.02 1.54 0.24
CA LEU A 88 8.86 0.11 0.52
C LEU A 88 9.70 -0.76 -0.44
N GLN A 89 9.71 -0.43 -1.72
CA GLN A 89 10.48 -1.17 -2.74
C GLN A 89 12.00 -1.03 -2.52
N GLU A 90 12.48 0.17 -2.20
CA GLU A 90 13.90 0.41 -1.88
C GLU A 90 14.35 -0.38 -0.64
N LYS A 91 13.45 -0.59 0.32
CA LYS A 91 13.69 -1.45 1.50
C LYS A 91 13.49 -2.94 1.23
N GLY A 92 13.19 -3.35 0.00
CA GLY A 92 12.96 -4.74 -0.38
C GLY A 92 11.64 -5.33 0.16
N ILE A 93 10.67 -4.48 0.53
CA ILE A 93 9.35 -4.90 0.98
C ILE A 93 8.45 -5.12 -0.23
N SER A 94 7.68 -6.21 -0.24
CA SER A 94 6.78 -6.55 -1.35
C SER A 94 5.64 -5.53 -1.45
N CYS A 95 5.74 -4.59 -2.38
CA CYS A 95 4.73 -3.56 -2.62
C CYS A 95 4.28 -3.55 -4.09
N GLU A 96 2.96 -3.69 -4.30
CA GLU A 96 2.31 -3.40 -5.58
C GLU A 96 1.70 -1.99 -5.53
N ASN A 97 1.85 -1.20 -6.59
CA ASN A 97 1.20 0.11 -6.73
C ASN A 97 0.52 0.19 -8.11
N HIS A 98 -0.78 0.46 -8.13
CA HIS A 98 -1.58 0.46 -9.34
C HIS A 98 -2.32 1.78 -9.53
N VAL A 99 -2.26 2.34 -10.73
CA VAL A 99 -3.04 3.52 -11.10
C VAL A 99 -4.13 3.10 -12.07
N PHE A 100 -5.38 3.42 -11.75
CA PHE A 100 -6.53 3.06 -12.58
C PHE A 100 -7.27 4.31 -13.08
N PRO A 101 -8.00 4.22 -14.22
CA PRO A 101 -8.92 5.27 -14.63
C PRO A 101 -10.03 5.48 -13.59
N GLY A 102 -10.36 6.75 -13.30
CA GLY A 102 -11.37 7.13 -12.31
C GLY A 102 -10.78 7.98 -11.18
N SER A 103 -11.62 8.80 -10.52
CA SER A 103 -11.21 9.68 -9.41
C SER A 103 -11.49 9.06 -8.03
N HIS A 104 -11.25 9.84 -6.97
CA HIS A 104 -11.51 9.55 -5.55
C HIS A 104 -13.01 9.36 -5.22
N SER A 105 -13.64 8.35 -5.83
CA SER A 105 -15.08 8.09 -5.73
C SER A 105 -15.38 6.80 -4.97
N ARG A 106 -16.54 6.75 -4.30
CA ARG A 106 -17.02 5.54 -3.62
C ARG A 106 -17.13 4.34 -4.58
N PHE A 107 -17.45 4.62 -5.84
CA PHE A 107 -17.53 3.64 -6.94
C PHE A 107 -16.16 3.05 -7.30
N TYR A 108 -15.11 3.88 -7.28
CA TYR A 108 -13.72 3.42 -7.42
C TYR A 108 -13.35 2.44 -6.31
N CYS A 109 -13.55 2.84 -5.04
CA CYS A 109 -13.23 2.00 -3.89
C CYS A 109 -13.96 0.64 -3.93
N THR A 110 -15.25 0.60 -4.29
CA THR A 110 -16.00 -0.67 -4.39
C THR A 110 -15.50 -1.57 -5.52
N THR A 111 -15.09 -1.00 -6.65
CA THR A 111 -14.60 -1.77 -7.81
C THR A 111 -13.22 -2.36 -7.52
N GLN A 112 -12.32 -1.59 -6.91
CA GLN A 112 -10.95 -2.04 -6.60
C GLN A 112 -10.88 -3.02 -5.43
N THR A 113 -11.77 -2.89 -4.43
CA THR A 113 -11.87 -3.87 -3.32
C THR A 113 -12.10 -5.29 -3.85
N GLN A 114 -12.91 -5.45 -4.91
CA GLN A 114 -13.16 -6.75 -5.53
C GLN A 114 -11.97 -7.28 -6.34
N ALA A 115 -11.10 -6.41 -6.86
CA ALA A 115 -9.92 -6.82 -7.63
C ALA A 115 -8.82 -7.38 -6.72
N VAL A 116 -8.62 -6.79 -5.54
CA VAL A 116 -7.58 -7.21 -4.57
C VAL A 116 -7.88 -8.54 -3.89
N LEU A 117 -9.16 -8.83 -3.66
CA LEU A 117 -9.61 -10.06 -2.99
C LEU A 117 -9.67 -11.28 -3.91
N ARG A 118 -9.43 -11.13 -5.22
CA ARG A 118 -9.36 -12.28 -6.12
C ARG A 118 -8.07 -13.06 -5.85
N PRO A 119 -8.15 -14.36 -5.51
CA PRO A 119 -6.94 -15.18 -5.47
C PRO A 119 -6.31 -15.16 -6.86
N LYS A 120 -5.04 -14.72 -6.95
CA LYS A 120 -4.24 -14.91 -8.18
C LYS A 120 -4.24 -16.41 -8.45
N LYS A 121 -4.86 -16.86 -9.55
CA LYS A 121 -4.81 -18.28 -9.96
C LYS A 121 -3.35 -18.72 -9.91
N ALA A 122 -3.07 -19.81 -9.20
CA ALA A 122 -1.74 -20.37 -9.14
C ALA A 122 -1.26 -20.61 -10.59
N SER A 123 -0.15 -19.96 -10.95
CA SER A 123 0.51 -20.21 -12.23
C SER A 123 0.91 -21.69 -12.25
N LYS A 124 0.22 -22.48 -13.09
CA LYS A 124 0.62 -23.87 -13.36
C LYS A 124 1.95 -23.80 -14.08
N ARG A 125 3.06 -23.92 -13.34
CA ARG A 125 4.36 -24.21 -13.96
C ARG A 125 4.19 -25.52 -14.74
N PRO A 126 4.54 -25.58 -16.03
CA PRO A 126 4.50 -26.84 -16.75
C PRO A 126 5.50 -27.78 -16.08
N ILE A 127 5.00 -28.92 -15.60
CA ILE A 127 5.84 -30.01 -15.13
C ILE A 127 6.46 -30.59 -16.40
N LEU A 128 7.75 -30.34 -16.63
CA LEU A 128 8.49 -30.97 -17.72
C LEU A 128 8.56 -32.48 -17.42
N SER A 129 7.69 -33.25 -18.06
CA SER A 129 7.79 -34.72 -18.06
C SER A 129 9.02 -35.11 -18.88
N HIS A 130 10.17 -35.26 -18.23
CA HIS A 130 11.32 -35.95 -18.83
C HIS A 130 10.97 -37.44 -18.91
N ILE A 131 10.56 -37.87 -20.10
CA ILE A 131 10.45 -39.27 -20.48
C ILE A 131 11.90 -39.79 -20.61
N PHE A 132 12.36 -40.55 -19.62
CA PHE A 132 13.51 -41.43 -19.79
C PHE A 132 13.05 -42.62 -20.65
N HIS A 133 13.44 -42.65 -21.92
CA HIS A 133 13.49 -43.90 -22.68
C HIS A 133 14.81 -44.59 -22.30
N TYR A 134 14.71 -45.71 -21.58
CA TYR A 134 15.79 -46.67 -21.41
C TYR A 134 16.02 -47.41 -22.74
N PHE A 135 17.28 -47.49 -23.17
CA PHE A 135 17.78 -48.59 -23.99
C PHE A 135 18.01 -49.81 -23.11
#